data_AF-A0A090WV58-F1
#
_entry.id   AF-A0A090WV58-F1
#
_cell.length_a   1.000
_cell.length_b   1.000
_cell.length_c   1.000
_cell.angle_alpha   90.00
_cell.angle_beta   90.00
_cell.angle_gamma   90.00
#
_symmetry.space_group_name_H-M   'P 1'
#
loop_
_entity.id
_entity.type
_entity.pdbx_description
1 polymer ?
#
loop_
_entity_poly.entity_id
_entity_poly.type
_entity_poly.pdbx_seq_one_letter_code
_entity_poly.pdbx_strand_id
1 'polypeptide(L)'
;MAIEMFCDFVDDSVKDASFLEPLYGELPNANAYNSKEFGIRNIRTIFPFFILKNDKALSVENVKKLYILLNSDLSDYFKDASLEIIRLAAQKCHIGQAVNVKYGNDFQSAVLRISLGARVISESWVNRDISLFFRNIELQMNQITVIIKKIELILSHPELIE
;
A
#
# COMPACT_ATOMS: atom_id res chain seq x y z
N MET A 1 -12.29 15.23 4.50
CA MET A 1 -11.05 16.06 4.36
C MET A 1 -10.05 15.27 3.51
N ALA A 2 -9.12 15.89 2.77
CA ALA A 2 -8.28 15.15 1.80
C ALA A 2 -7.51 13.95 2.38
N ILE A 3 -7.16 13.98 3.67
CA ILE A 3 -6.58 12.84 4.39
C ILE A 3 -7.54 11.65 4.43
N GLU A 4 -8.83 11.88 4.67
CA GLU A 4 -9.85 10.82 4.64
C GLU A 4 -9.97 10.24 3.23
N MET A 5 -10.00 11.10 2.21
CA MET A 5 -10.01 10.63 0.82
C MET A 5 -8.80 9.72 0.51
N PHE A 6 -7.61 10.06 1.01
CA PHE A 6 -6.43 9.21 0.88
C PHE A 6 -6.60 7.87 1.61
N CYS A 7 -7.06 7.91 2.85
CA CYS A 7 -7.26 6.70 3.65
C CYS A 7 -8.32 5.78 3.04
N ASP A 8 -9.44 6.34 2.58
CA ASP A 8 -10.50 5.61 1.89
C ASP A 8 -9.98 5.00 0.59
N PHE A 9 -9.24 5.78 -0.21
CA PHE A 9 -8.61 5.30 -1.44
C PHE A 9 -7.66 4.12 -1.19
N VAL A 10 -6.84 4.16 -0.14
CA VAL A 10 -5.95 3.04 0.21
C VAL A 10 -6.76 1.82 0.62
N ASP A 11 -7.77 2.00 1.47
CA ASP A 11 -8.64 0.91 1.96
C ASP A 11 -9.33 0.20 0.79
N ASP A 12 -9.95 0.96 -0.11
CA ASP A 12 -10.63 0.45 -1.30
C ASP A 12 -9.63 -0.23 -2.24
N SER A 13 -8.49 0.40 -2.53
CA SER A 13 -7.49 -0.18 -3.44
C SER A 13 -6.91 -1.51 -2.93
N VAL A 14 -6.73 -1.65 -1.61
CA VAL A 14 -6.26 -2.91 -1.01
C VAL A 14 -7.35 -3.98 -1.06
N LYS A 15 -8.62 -3.63 -0.86
CA LYS A 15 -9.74 -4.57 -0.91
C LYS A 15 -10.09 -5.02 -2.33
N ASP A 16 -9.94 -4.14 -3.32
CA ASP A 16 -10.24 -4.43 -4.72
C ASP A 16 -9.19 -5.32 -5.39
N ALA A 17 -7.96 -5.34 -4.87
CA ALA A 17 -6.89 -6.17 -5.38
C ALA A 17 -7.01 -7.61 -4.86
N SER A 18 -7.42 -8.56 -5.72
CA SER A 18 -7.63 -9.97 -5.34
C SER A 18 -6.40 -10.70 -4.78
N PHE A 19 -5.21 -10.17 -5.03
CA PHE A 19 -3.93 -10.69 -4.52
C PHE A 19 -3.49 -10.04 -3.20
N LEU A 20 -4.30 -9.15 -2.62
CA LEU A 20 -4.05 -8.53 -1.32
C LEU A 20 -5.16 -8.89 -0.34
N GLU A 21 -4.79 -9.25 0.89
CA GLU A 21 -5.76 -9.54 1.95
C GLU A 21 -5.51 -8.61 3.14
N PRO A 22 -6.45 -7.70 3.47
CA PRO A 22 -6.35 -6.82 4.63
C PRO A 22 -6.12 -7.58 5.95
N LEU A 23 -5.11 -7.16 6.74
CA LEU A 23 -4.93 -7.60 8.13
C LEU A 23 -5.53 -6.57 9.09
N TYR A 24 -6.79 -6.23 8.88
CA TYR A 24 -7.53 -5.31 9.74
C TYR A 24 -9.03 -5.49 9.56
N GLY A 25 -9.79 -5.32 10.65
CA GLY A 25 -11.25 -5.36 10.59
C GLY A 25 -11.86 -4.08 10.02
N GLU A 26 -13.19 -4.05 9.89
CA GLU A 26 -13.91 -2.81 9.63
C GLU A 26 -13.66 -1.80 10.76
N LEU A 27 -13.47 -0.53 10.40
CA LEU A 27 -13.46 0.53 11.41
C LEU A 27 -14.88 0.63 11.99
N PRO A 28 -15.05 0.67 13.33
CA PRO A 28 -16.36 0.96 13.90
C PRO A 28 -16.83 2.33 13.39
N ASN A 29 -18.07 2.40 12.91
CA ASN A 29 -18.69 3.60 12.35
C ASN A 29 -18.32 4.85 13.16
N ALA A 30 -17.77 5.87 12.50
CA ALA A 30 -17.34 7.14 13.09
C ALA A 30 -18.48 7.94 13.78
N ASN A 31 -19.71 7.43 13.80
CA ASN A 31 -20.89 8.03 14.41
C ASN A 31 -21.05 7.74 15.92
N ALA A 32 -20.11 7.06 16.57
CA ALA A 32 -20.27 6.68 17.98
C ALA A 32 -19.80 7.73 19.01
N TYR A 33 -19.07 8.79 18.63
CA TYR A 33 -18.60 9.80 19.58
C TYR A 33 -18.87 11.24 19.10
N ASN A 34 -19.99 11.77 19.58
CA ASN A 34 -20.42 13.16 19.46
C ASN A 34 -19.65 14.10 20.42
N SER A 35 -18.34 13.90 20.63
CA SER A 35 -17.53 14.81 21.46
C SER A 35 -16.87 15.86 20.57
N LYS A 36 -17.35 17.11 20.68
CA LYS A 36 -16.84 18.31 19.99
C LYS A 36 -15.44 18.76 20.42
N GLU A 37 -14.73 18.00 21.24
CA GLU A 37 -13.40 18.35 21.76
C GLU A 37 -12.35 17.38 21.20
N PHE A 38 -11.43 17.93 20.40
CA PHE A 38 -10.25 17.27 19.82
C PHE A 38 -10.52 16.06 18.91
N GLY A 39 -10.91 16.36 17.67
CA GLY A 39 -11.08 15.41 16.58
C GLY A 39 -9.78 14.78 16.07
N ILE A 40 -9.20 13.88 16.84
CA ILE A 40 -8.52 12.72 16.24
C ILE A 40 -9.64 11.75 15.90
N ARG A 41 -10.23 11.96 14.72
CA ARG A 41 -11.13 10.98 14.11
C ARG A 41 -10.42 9.62 14.13
N ASN A 42 -11.13 8.54 14.42
CA ASN A 42 -10.60 7.15 14.34
C ASN A 42 -10.32 6.78 12.87
N ILE A 43 -9.40 7.50 12.21
CA ILE A 43 -9.01 7.27 10.83
C ILE A 43 -7.83 6.31 10.85
N ARG A 44 -7.98 5.19 10.14
CA ARG A 44 -6.86 4.27 9.91
C ARG A 44 -5.85 4.95 8.99
N THR A 45 -4.60 5.03 9.45
CA THR A 45 -3.49 5.61 8.68
C THR A 45 -2.42 4.57 8.32
N ILE A 46 -2.60 3.32 8.72
CA ILE A 46 -1.71 2.18 8.45
C ILE A 46 -2.58 1.01 7.97
N PHE A 47 -2.26 0.49 6.79
CA PHE A 47 -3.03 -0.54 6.10
C PHE A 47 -2.11 -1.76 5.88
N PRO A 48 -1.99 -2.67 6.86
CA PRO A 48 -1.30 -3.94 6.68
C PRO A 48 -2.12 -4.91 5.82
N PHE A 49 -1.44 -5.66 4.96
CA PHE A 49 -2.07 -6.69 4.13
C PHE A 49 -1.12 -7.87 3.87
N PHE A 50 -1.69 -9.07 3.75
CA PHE A 50 -1.04 -10.23 3.19
C PHE A 50 -1.02 -10.16 1.66
N ILE A 51 -0.14 -10.96 1.08
CA ILE A 51 0.02 -11.07 -0.36
C ILE A 51 -0.28 -12.51 -0.74
N LEU A 52 -1.26 -12.67 -1.61
CA LEU A 52 -1.78 -13.94 -2.05
C LEU A 52 -1.31 -14.23 -3.48
N LYS A 53 -0.97 -15.49 -3.75
CA LYS A 53 -0.78 -16.04 -5.10
C LYS A 53 -1.61 -17.30 -5.19
N ASN A 54 -2.59 -17.33 -6.11
CA ASN A 54 -3.55 -18.43 -6.23
C ASN A 54 -4.25 -18.76 -4.90
N ASP A 55 -4.82 -17.74 -4.24
CA ASP A 55 -5.53 -17.82 -2.95
C ASP A 55 -4.69 -18.37 -1.77
N LYS A 56 -3.36 -18.37 -1.90
CA LYS A 56 -2.45 -18.78 -0.83
C LYS A 56 -1.51 -17.65 -0.46
N ALA A 57 -1.40 -17.39 0.84
CA ALA A 57 -0.44 -16.42 1.35
C ALA A 57 1.00 -16.82 0.99
N LEU A 58 1.79 -15.84 0.55
CA LEU A 58 3.21 -16.03 0.28
C LEU A 58 3.99 -16.35 1.56
N SER A 59 5.06 -17.12 1.43
CA SER A 59 6.00 -17.37 2.53
C SER A 59 6.70 -16.09 2.96
N VAL A 60 7.25 -16.07 4.17
CA VAL A 60 8.08 -14.95 4.68
C VAL A 60 9.19 -14.58 3.70
N GLU A 61 9.87 -15.58 3.12
CA GLU A 61 10.96 -15.37 2.18
C GLU A 61 10.49 -14.69 0.90
N ASN A 62 9.39 -15.15 0.32
CA ASN A 62 8.83 -14.61 -0.90
C ASN A 62 8.33 -13.16 -0.70
N VAL A 63 7.71 -12.85 0.44
CA VAL A 63 7.29 -11.48 0.76
C VAL A 63 8.50 -10.56 0.96
N LYS A 64 9.59 -11.04 1.59
CA LYS A 64 10.84 -10.27 1.71
C LYS A 64 11.49 -10.02 0.35
N LYS A 65 11.52 -11.02 -0.53
CA LYS A 65 12.03 -10.89 -1.90
C LYS A 65 11.19 -9.87 -2.69
N LEU A 66 9.87 -9.97 -2.61
CA LEU A 66 8.95 -8.99 -3.21
C LEU A 66 9.20 -7.58 -2.68
N TYR A 67 9.39 -7.40 -1.36
CA TYR A 67 9.74 -6.10 -0.79
C TYR A 67 11.01 -5.50 -1.41
N ILE A 68 12.06 -6.31 -1.60
CA ILE A 68 13.30 -5.87 -2.24
C ILE A 68 13.03 -5.46 -3.70
N LEU A 69 12.29 -6.28 -4.44
CA LEU A 69 11.94 -6.01 -5.85
C LEU A 69 11.11 -4.74 -6.02
N LEU A 70 10.13 -4.51 -5.15
CA LEU A 70 9.33 -3.27 -5.12
C LEU A 70 10.21 -2.03 -4.98
N ASN A 71 11.27 -2.12 -4.17
CA ASN A 71 12.24 -1.04 -3.94
C ASN A 71 13.39 -0.99 -4.97
N SER A 72 13.38 -1.87 -5.97
CA SER A 72 14.42 -1.98 -7.00
C SER A 72 13.92 -1.50 -8.37
N ASP A 73 14.85 -1.10 -9.23
CA ASP A 73 14.56 -0.83 -10.64
C ASP A 73 14.60 -2.16 -11.40
N LEU A 74 13.48 -2.55 -12.01
CA LEU A 74 13.35 -3.80 -12.77
C LEU A 74 13.26 -3.55 -14.28
N SER A 75 13.49 -2.32 -14.75
CA SER A 75 13.31 -1.96 -16.17
C SER A 75 14.11 -2.83 -17.13
N ASP A 76 15.35 -3.18 -16.79
CA ASP A 76 16.20 -4.06 -17.60
C ASP A 76 15.60 -5.46 -17.79
N TYR A 77 14.92 -5.98 -16.76
CA TYR A 77 14.22 -7.27 -16.83
C TYR A 77 13.07 -7.21 -17.83
N PHE A 78 12.40 -6.06 -17.92
CA PHE A 78 11.23 -5.83 -18.78
C PHE A 78 11.57 -5.07 -20.08
N LYS A 79 12.83 -5.00 -20.51
CA LYS A 79 13.28 -4.17 -21.65
C LYS A 79 12.56 -4.42 -22.97
N ASP A 80 12.06 -5.65 -23.16
CA ASP A 80 11.36 -6.08 -24.37
C ASP A 80 9.81 -5.96 -24.23
N ALA A 81 9.32 -5.48 -23.08
CA ALA A 81 7.91 -5.23 -22.81
C ALA A 81 7.46 -3.86 -23.34
N SER A 82 6.19 -3.53 -23.12
CA SER A 82 5.67 -2.20 -23.48
C SER A 82 6.35 -1.10 -22.66
N LEU A 83 6.41 0.11 -23.21
CA LEU A 83 6.96 1.29 -22.52
C LEU A 83 6.27 1.54 -21.17
N GLU A 84 4.98 1.22 -21.07
CA GLU A 84 4.22 1.32 -19.81
C GLU A 84 4.76 0.36 -18.75
N ILE A 85 4.99 -0.92 -19.10
CA ILE A 85 5.53 -1.93 -18.18
C ILE A 85 6.95 -1.55 -17.75
N ILE A 86 7.80 -1.10 -18.69
CA ILE A 86 9.16 -0.66 -18.38
C ILE A 86 9.14 0.51 -17.38
N ARG A 87 8.26 1.49 -17.59
CA ARG A 87 8.12 2.63 -16.68
C ARG A 87 7.61 2.22 -15.30
N LEU A 88 6.65 1.30 -15.23
CA LEU A 88 6.12 0.75 -13.98
C LEU A 88 7.22 -0.03 -13.22
N ALA A 89 7.95 -0.89 -13.93
CA ALA A 89 9.04 -1.70 -13.38
C ALA A 89 10.18 -0.86 -12.80
N ALA A 90 10.48 0.30 -13.41
CA ALA A 90 11.49 1.24 -12.94
C ALA A 90 11.13 1.96 -11.63
N GLN A 91 9.83 2.07 -11.29
CA GLN A 91 9.40 2.84 -10.12
C GLN A 91 9.84 2.17 -8.82
N LYS A 92 10.56 2.90 -7.96
CA LYS A 92 10.87 2.44 -6.61
C LYS A 92 9.70 2.74 -5.68
N CYS A 93 9.16 1.69 -5.07
CA CYS A 93 7.96 1.76 -4.25
C CYS A 93 8.32 1.93 -2.77
N HIS A 94 7.99 3.09 -2.19
CA HIS A 94 8.16 3.34 -0.76
C HIS A 94 7.02 2.72 0.04
N ILE A 95 7.22 1.49 0.51
CA ILE A 95 6.27 0.72 1.32
C ILE A 95 6.93 0.23 2.62
N GLY A 96 6.13 -0.01 3.67
CA GLY A 96 6.64 -0.56 4.92
C GLY A 96 7.29 -1.93 4.73
N GLN A 97 8.42 -2.15 5.41
CA GLN A 97 9.14 -3.43 5.43
C GLN A 97 8.24 -4.61 5.80
N ALA A 98 8.56 -5.76 5.23
CA ALA A 98 7.95 -7.05 5.52
C ALA A 98 8.06 -7.40 7.01
N VAL A 99 6.93 -7.66 7.65
CA VAL A 99 6.84 -8.08 9.05
C VAL A 99 6.28 -9.48 9.10
N ASN A 100 6.98 -10.40 9.78
CA ASN A 100 6.52 -11.78 9.95
C ASN A 100 5.23 -11.82 10.77
N VAL A 101 4.21 -12.50 10.25
CA VAL A 101 2.90 -12.69 10.90
C VAL A 101 2.39 -14.09 10.54
N LYS A 102 1.62 -14.70 11.44
CA LYS A 102 0.90 -15.94 11.12
C LYS A 102 -0.29 -15.65 10.20
N TYR A 103 -0.41 -16.42 9.14
CA TYR A 103 -1.62 -16.48 8.31
C TYR A 103 -2.46 -17.68 8.76
N GLY A 104 -3.68 -17.42 9.23
CA GLY A 104 -4.45 -18.42 9.97
C GLY A 104 -3.72 -18.91 11.22
N ASN A 105 -3.85 -20.19 11.55
CA ASN A 105 -3.29 -20.72 12.80
C ASN A 105 -1.83 -21.19 12.66
N ASP A 106 -1.45 -21.73 11.50
CA ASP A 106 -0.25 -22.57 11.37
C ASP A 106 0.71 -22.17 10.23
N PHE A 107 0.38 -21.21 9.37
CA PHE A 107 1.27 -20.78 8.29
C PHE A 107 2.06 -19.52 8.67
N GLN A 108 3.39 -19.57 8.54
CA GLN A 108 4.24 -18.39 8.72
C GLN A 108 4.33 -17.59 7.42
N SER A 109 3.81 -16.37 7.44
CA SER A 109 3.83 -15.43 6.32
C SER A 109 4.41 -14.09 6.78
N ALA A 110 4.35 -13.08 5.92
CA ALA A 110 4.65 -11.72 6.28
C ALA A 110 3.67 -10.75 5.59
N VAL A 111 3.48 -9.59 6.21
CA VAL A 111 2.65 -8.51 5.68
C VAL A 111 3.50 -7.34 5.22
N LEU A 112 3.02 -6.63 4.19
CA LEU A 112 3.46 -5.27 3.87
C LEU A 112 2.45 -4.26 4.40
N ARG A 113 2.85 -2.99 4.46
CA ARG A 113 2.02 -1.90 5.00
C ARG A 113 2.11 -0.68 4.12
N ILE A 114 0.97 -0.20 3.65
CA ILE A 114 0.83 1.16 3.13
C ILE A 114 0.45 2.06 4.31
N SER A 115 1.18 3.16 4.47
CA SER A 115 0.94 4.11 5.56
C SER A 115 0.83 5.52 5.02
N LEU A 116 -0.04 6.33 5.63
CA LEU A 116 -0.04 7.78 5.42
C LEU A 116 1.25 8.36 6.04
N GLY A 117 2.12 8.92 5.20
CA GLY A 117 3.39 9.47 5.65
C GLY A 117 3.21 10.66 6.62
N ALA A 118 3.95 10.66 7.72
CA ALA A 118 3.91 11.75 8.72
C ALA A 118 4.18 13.13 8.12
N ARG A 119 4.97 13.20 7.03
CA ARG A 119 5.23 14.41 6.26
C ARG A 119 3.98 14.99 5.59
N VAL A 120 3.13 14.13 5.03
CA VAL A 120 1.86 14.52 4.40
C VAL A 120 0.94 15.15 5.45
N ILE A 121 0.90 14.52 6.63
CA ILE A 121 0.18 15.07 7.77
C ILE A 121 0.79 16.42 8.15
N SER A 122 2.09 16.51 8.44
CA SER A 122 2.72 17.75 8.93
C SER A 122 2.60 18.91 7.96
N GLU A 123 2.79 18.68 6.66
CA GLU A 123 2.68 19.73 5.63
C GLU A 123 1.24 20.26 5.49
N SER A 124 0.23 19.43 5.79
CA SER A 124 -1.18 19.86 5.81
C SER A 124 -1.49 20.88 6.91
N TRP A 125 -0.72 20.90 8.01
CA TRP A 125 -0.86 21.89 9.08
C TRP A 125 -0.13 23.20 8.80
N VAL A 126 0.93 23.15 7.96
CA VAL A 126 1.79 24.31 7.66
C VAL A 126 1.32 25.06 6.42
N ASN A 127 0.87 24.36 5.38
CA ASN A 127 0.41 24.98 4.13
C ASN A 127 -1.01 25.53 4.28
N ARG A 128 -1.14 26.85 4.23
CA ARG A 128 -2.42 27.54 4.06
C ARG A 128 -2.94 27.50 2.61
N ASP A 129 -2.13 27.01 1.67
CA ASP A 129 -2.53 26.80 0.29
C ASP A 129 -3.15 25.41 0.12
N ILE A 130 -4.48 25.41 0.05
CA ILE A 130 -5.31 24.22 -0.10
C ILE A 130 -4.97 23.47 -1.40
N SER A 131 -4.61 24.17 -2.48
CA SER A 131 -4.38 23.55 -3.80
C SER A 131 -3.12 22.69 -3.81
N LEU A 132 -2.03 23.18 -3.22
CA LEU A 132 -0.79 22.43 -3.07
C LEU A 132 -0.97 21.18 -2.20
N PHE A 133 -1.79 21.29 -1.15
CA PHE A 133 -2.11 20.16 -0.28
C PHE A 133 -2.85 19.04 -1.03
N PHE A 134 -3.90 19.37 -1.80
CA PHE A 134 -4.63 18.37 -2.58
C PHE A 134 -3.76 17.72 -3.66
N ARG A 135 -2.91 18.50 -4.35
CA ARG A 135 -1.95 17.96 -5.32
C ARG A 135 -0.99 16.95 -4.69
N ASN A 136 -0.50 17.23 -3.48
CA ASN A 136 0.38 16.30 -2.78
C ASN A 136 -0.33 15.00 -2.41
N ILE A 137 -1.59 15.08 -1.95
CA ILE A 137 -2.41 13.91 -1.67
C ILE A 137 -2.64 13.06 -2.93
N GLU A 138 -2.97 13.70 -4.05
CA GLU A 138 -3.15 13.02 -5.34
C GLU A 138 -1.87 12.31 -5.81
N LEU A 139 -0.71 12.95 -5.65
CA LEU A 139 0.59 12.30 -5.93
C LEU A 139 0.82 11.07 -5.06
N GLN A 140 0.42 11.12 -3.78
CA GLN A 140 0.51 9.95 -2.90
C GLN A 140 -0.46 8.84 -3.33
N MET A 141 -1.70 9.15 -3.69
CA MET A 141 -2.66 8.18 -4.23
C MET A 141 -2.11 7.50 -5.50
N ASN A 142 -1.50 8.26 -6.41
CA ASN A 142 -0.86 7.72 -7.60
C ASN A 142 0.28 6.74 -7.26
N GLN A 143 1.06 7.02 -6.21
CA GLN A 143 2.09 6.09 -5.73
C GLN A 143 1.49 4.78 -5.22
N ILE A 144 0.31 4.81 -4.57
CA ILE A 144 -0.39 3.60 -4.14
C ILE A 144 -0.82 2.75 -5.33
N THR A 145 -1.37 3.38 -6.38
CA THR A 145 -1.69 2.68 -7.64
C THR A 145 -0.46 2.02 -8.25
N VAL A 146 0.68 2.72 -8.27
CA VAL A 146 1.95 2.18 -8.77
C VAL A 146 2.41 0.98 -7.93
N ILE A 147 2.33 1.07 -6.60
CA ILE A 147 2.67 -0.03 -5.69
C ILE A 147 1.85 -1.27 -6.02
N ILE A 148 0.53 -1.15 -6.09
CA ILE A 148 -0.38 -2.28 -6.30
C ILE A 148 -0.16 -2.90 -7.68
N LYS A 149 -0.07 -2.09 -8.73
CA LYS A 149 0.24 -2.57 -10.09
C LYS A 149 1.61 -3.23 -10.18
N LYS A 150 2.62 -2.72 -9.47
CA LYS A 150 3.95 -3.33 -9.47
C LYS A 150 3.96 -4.66 -8.71
N ILE A 151 3.20 -4.78 -7.61
CA ILE A 151 2.99 -6.07 -6.94
C ILE A 151 2.38 -7.07 -7.93
N GLU A 152 1.30 -6.70 -8.61
CA GLU A 152 0.66 -7.54 -9.63
C GLU A 152 1.63 -7.97 -10.72
N LEU A 153 2.40 -7.03 -11.28
CA LEU A 153 3.41 -7.29 -12.30
C LEU A 153 4.46 -8.29 -11.82
N ILE A 154 4.95 -8.16 -10.58
CA ILE A 154 5.94 -9.10 -10.04
C ILE A 154 5.31 -10.48 -9.79
N LEU A 155 4.06 -10.54 -9.30
CA LEU A 155 3.36 -11.79 -9.06
C LEU A 155 3.04 -12.57 -10.35
N SER A 156 2.82 -11.86 -11.45
CA SER A 156 2.59 -12.46 -12.78
C SER A 156 3.85 -13.02 -13.43
N HIS A 157 5.02 -12.84 -12.81
CA HIS A 157 6.34 -13.29 -13.27
C HIS A 157 6.99 -14.18 -12.19
N PRO A 158 6.58 -15.46 -12.11
CA PRO A 158 7.00 -16.39 -11.05
C PRO A 158 8.50 -16.42 -10.79
N GLU A 159 9.30 -16.34 -11.84
CA GLU A 159 10.76 -16.37 -11.82
C GLU A 159 11.41 -15.21 -11.03
N LEU A 160 10.68 -14.12 -10.78
CA LEU A 160 11.15 -13.05 -9.91
C LEU A 160 11.02 -13.41 -8.43
N ILE A 161 10.08 -14.27 -8.04
CA ILE A 161 9.81 -14.61 -6.64
C ILE A 161 10.30 -16.02 -6.30
N GLU A 162 10.21 -16.98 -7.22
CA GLU A 162 10.62 -18.38 -7.04
C GLU A 162 12.15 -18.59 -7.05
#